data_AF-A0A830GD85-F1
#
_entry.id   AF-A0A830GD85-F1
#
_cell.length_a   1.000
_cell.length_b   1.000
_cell.length_c   1.000
_cell.angle_alpha   90.00
_cell.angle_beta   90.00
_cell.angle_gamma   90.00
#
_symmetry.space_group_name_H-M   'P 1'
#
loop_
_entity.id
_entity.type
_entity.pdbx_description
1 polymer ?
#
loop_
_entity_poly.entity_id
_entity_poly.type
_entity_poly.pdbx_seq_one_letter_code
_entity_poly.pdbx_strand_id
1 'polypeptide(L)'
;MFIDDIDRLTESEIRQMFRLVKAVADFPNITYVLAFDQEVVVEALDGEQGVGNGRAYLNKIIQLQRRVPPPAEGSLNHFFTERLEEIVQDDAVIFDDTTWQSVYPRGVQPLIQTPRDVIRLINAIDTSYQALGRDANFIDIVGLEALQVFHNPAYEKIRDNPSRYTVSTRSSRSSEDEDYSELWEHLDEEEQTIEPLQILLRYLFPKVKTGRLAIGLSFSRDTATYRKQRRVCHPDVFPYYFRQTVPRGELPIGEIEAILKLTDDANKFATQLRDLASQETQSDRSLAHTFLSQLPNYMEDIEDGDEVVKGLFLAGDKLIETDPARNTFDDGNRGYLLQAIFQILDGRSKDESFELLHRSIQQGEAPYFATYLLGVLLQEHGEYNSDEIKQEDRKLAREHVENLKEDVVGLIEERVSNDALLETPNVYMVLTRWAEWADSDKPTQWAQELAEDREGLFTLVRAFVKEGQHGALGAPKQTVEYLDPRDLDVFIDSAEIQRRLEDFDQDELEEDERKLRQLFEKGQELREDGKDPGSLEAWLFESRGAD
;
A
#
# COMPACT_ATOMS: atom_id res chain seq x y z
N MET A 1 -56.40 -12.41 8.29
CA MET A 1 -55.83 -11.06 8.46
C MET A 1 -54.69 -11.16 9.45
N PHE A 2 -53.50 -10.72 9.07
CA PHE A 2 -52.33 -10.67 9.94
C PHE A 2 -52.13 -9.22 10.38
N ILE A 3 -51.94 -9.00 11.67
CA ILE A 3 -51.67 -7.69 12.26
C ILE A 3 -50.41 -7.84 13.12
N ASP A 4 -49.35 -7.14 12.75
CA ASP A 4 -48.02 -7.22 13.36
C ASP A 4 -47.66 -5.91 14.06
N ASP A 5 -46.61 -5.93 14.90
CA ASP A 5 -46.05 -4.76 15.61
C ASP A 5 -47.11 -3.93 16.41
N ILE A 6 -48.15 -4.58 16.97
CA ILE A 6 -49.23 -3.87 17.70
C ILE A 6 -48.67 -3.15 18.93
N ASP A 7 -47.63 -3.69 19.55
CA ASP A 7 -46.90 -3.13 20.68
C ASP A 7 -46.17 -1.81 20.37
N ARG A 8 -46.03 -1.42 19.09
CA ARG A 8 -45.45 -0.12 18.70
C ARG A 8 -46.47 1.02 18.64
N LEU A 9 -47.76 0.72 18.76
CA LEU A 9 -48.82 1.72 18.79
C LEU A 9 -48.84 2.44 20.15
N THR A 10 -49.39 3.65 20.19
CA THR A 10 -49.63 4.32 21.47
C THR A 10 -50.61 3.52 22.32
N GLU A 11 -50.57 3.66 23.66
CA GLU A 11 -51.52 2.97 24.54
C GLU A 11 -52.99 3.13 24.10
N SER A 12 -53.35 4.34 23.65
CA SER A 12 -54.71 4.65 23.19
C SER A 12 -55.09 3.91 21.91
N GLU A 13 -54.14 3.73 20.99
CA GLU A 13 -54.32 3.00 19.73
C GLU A 13 -54.33 1.49 19.98
N ILE A 14 -53.48 0.97 20.88
CA ILE A 14 -53.53 -0.44 21.31
C ILE A 14 -54.93 -0.76 21.85
N ARG A 15 -55.43 0.05 22.79
CA ARG A 15 -56.79 -0.11 23.36
C ARG A 15 -57.86 -0.08 22.29
N GLN A 16 -57.82 0.88 21.37
CA GLN A 16 -58.77 0.96 20.26
C GLN A 16 -58.68 -0.25 19.35
N MET A 17 -57.48 -0.73 19.04
CA MET A 17 -57.27 -1.88 18.19
C MET A 17 -57.87 -3.14 18.81
N PHE A 18 -57.61 -3.40 20.09
CA PHE A 18 -58.19 -4.56 20.77
C PHE A 18 -59.71 -4.45 20.93
N ARG A 19 -60.27 -3.24 21.09
CA ARG A 19 -61.74 -3.02 21.03
C ARG A 19 -62.32 -3.35 19.67
N LEU A 20 -61.64 -2.94 18.59
CA LEU A 20 -62.05 -3.24 17.22
C LEU A 20 -61.95 -4.73 16.94
N VAL A 21 -60.83 -5.38 17.29
CA VAL A 21 -60.70 -6.83 17.17
C VAL A 21 -61.83 -7.51 17.94
N LYS A 22 -62.09 -7.12 19.19
CA LYS A 22 -63.20 -7.69 19.97
C LYS A 22 -64.58 -7.47 19.33
N ALA A 23 -64.85 -6.31 18.74
CA ALA A 23 -66.14 -5.98 18.13
C ALA A 23 -66.34 -6.61 16.74
N VAL A 24 -65.25 -6.91 16.04
CA VAL A 24 -65.23 -7.25 14.62
C VAL A 24 -64.72 -8.68 14.35
N ALA A 25 -64.13 -9.35 15.34
CA ALA A 25 -63.48 -10.67 15.19
C ALA A 25 -64.41 -11.83 14.80
N ASP A 26 -65.74 -11.67 14.90
CA ASP A 26 -66.72 -12.72 14.60
C ASP A 26 -67.21 -12.73 13.14
N PHE A 27 -66.49 -12.08 12.21
CA PHE A 27 -66.85 -12.16 10.80
C PHE A 27 -66.67 -13.57 10.23
N PRO A 28 -67.67 -14.10 9.49
CA PRO A 28 -67.58 -15.41 8.87
C PRO A 28 -66.42 -15.46 7.86
N ASN A 29 -65.63 -16.53 7.92
CA ASN A 29 -64.46 -16.80 7.07
C ASN A 29 -63.26 -15.85 7.26
N ILE A 30 -63.17 -15.12 8.37
CA ILE A 30 -61.99 -14.31 8.71
C ILE A 30 -61.32 -14.86 9.97
N THR A 31 -60.03 -15.17 9.87
CA THR A 31 -59.17 -15.48 11.02
C THR A 31 -58.21 -14.32 11.24
N TYR A 32 -58.12 -13.85 12.48
CA TYR A 32 -57.17 -12.82 12.90
C TYR A 32 -55.96 -13.49 13.54
N VAL A 33 -54.77 -13.13 13.06
CA VAL A 33 -53.50 -13.53 13.66
C VAL A 33 -52.81 -12.24 14.10
N LEU A 34 -52.56 -12.14 15.40
CA LEU A 34 -51.98 -10.97 16.04
C LEU A 34 -50.58 -11.31 16.54
N ALA A 35 -49.59 -10.50 16.17
CA ALA A 35 -48.22 -10.58 16.65
C ALA A 35 -47.86 -9.30 17.40
N PHE A 36 -47.38 -9.44 18.64
CA PHE A 36 -47.08 -8.33 19.55
C PHE A 36 -46.27 -8.79 20.77
N ASP A 37 -45.55 -7.86 21.41
CA ASP A 37 -45.00 -8.07 22.75
C ASP A 37 -46.13 -8.13 23.80
N GLN A 38 -46.23 -9.26 24.49
CA GLN A 38 -47.31 -9.51 25.44
C GLN A 38 -47.29 -8.53 26.62
N GLU A 39 -46.13 -8.18 27.16
CA GLU A 39 -46.05 -7.37 28.37
C GLU A 39 -46.40 -5.90 28.07
N VAL A 40 -45.92 -5.37 26.93
CA VAL A 40 -46.28 -4.01 26.46
C VAL A 40 -47.79 -3.88 26.26
N VAL A 41 -48.40 -4.88 25.60
CA VAL A 41 -49.86 -4.89 25.37
C VAL A 41 -50.64 -5.06 26.67
N VAL A 42 -50.17 -5.89 27.61
CA VAL A 42 -50.82 -6.05 28.93
C VAL A 42 -50.81 -4.74 29.71
N GLU A 43 -49.68 -4.03 29.72
CA GLU A 43 -49.55 -2.73 30.38
C GLU A 43 -50.46 -1.67 29.72
N ALA A 44 -50.46 -1.59 28.39
CA ALA A 44 -51.34 -0.67 27.67
C ALA A 44 -52.84 -0.95 27.93
N LEU A 45 -53.21 -2.21 28.14
CA LEU A 45 -54.58 -2.63 28.41
C LEU A 45 -54.95 -2.58 29.91
N ASP A 46 -54.01 -2.27 30.81
CA ASP A 46 -54.32 -2.10 32.22
C ASP A 46 -55.26 -0.90 32.42
N GLY A 47 -56.31 -1.11 33.22
CA GLY A 47 -57.36 -0.11 33.45
C GLY A 47 -58.45 -0.01 32.37
N GLU A 48 -58.44 -0.84 31.32
CA GLU A 48 -59.56 -0.93 30.36
C GLU A 48 -60.85 -1.43 31.04
N GLN A 49 -61.94 -0.68 30.84
CA GLN A 49 -63.32 -0.89 31.29
C GLN A 49 -63.62 -2.21 32.04
N GLY A 50 -63.65 -2.14 33.37
CA GLY A 50 -64.31 -3.13 34.25
C GLY A 50 -63.52 -4.42 34.53
N VAL A 51 -62.36 -4.60 33.92
CA VAL A 51 -61.41 -5.66 34.28
C VAL A 51 -60.11 -4.95 34.61
N GLY A 52 -59.84 -4.69 35.89
CA GLY A 52 -58.65 -3.95 36.34
C GLY A 52 -57.31 -4.68 36.11
N ASN A 53 -57.23 -5.53 35.08
CA ASN A 53 -56.08 -6.36 34.74
C ASN A 53 -56.08 -6.61 33.22
N GLY A 54 -55.12 -6.03 32.50
CA GLY A 54 -54.95 -6.10 31.05
C GLY A 54 -54.72 -7.53 30.55
N ARG A 55 -54.08 -8.39 31.36
CA ARG A 55 -53.88 -9.81 31.03
C ARG A 55 -55.19 -10.59 31.01
N ALA A 56 -56.09 -10.31 31.95
CA ALA A 56 -57.42 -10.89 31.96
C ALA A 56 -58.28 -10.39 30.80
N TYR A 57 -58.07 -9.15 30.34
CA TYR A 57 -58.71 -8.63 29.14
C TYR A 57 -58.20 -9.32 27.87
N LEU A 58 -56.88 -9.47 27.72
CA LEU A 58 -56.24 -10.15 26.58
C LEU A 58 -56.73 -11.59 26.42
N ASN A 59 -56.86 -12.33 27.53
CA ASN A 59 -57.36 -13.71 27.54
C ASN A 59 -58.84 -13.85 27.10
N LYS A 60 -59.63 -12.77 27.17
CA LYS A 60 -61.03 -12.79 26.70
C LYS A 60 -61.15 -12.61 25.18
N ILE A 61 -60.17 -11.94 24.57
CA ILE A 61 -60.19 -11.62 23.14
C ILE A 61 -59.43 -12.69 22.34
N ILE A 62 -58.30 -13.16 22.87
CA ILE A 62 -57.44 -14.10 22.16
C ILE A 62 -57.85 -15.53 22.48
N GLN A 63 -58.40 -16.23 21.49
CA GLN A 63 -58.86 -17.62 21.61
C GLN A 63 -57.70 -18.62 21.74
N LEU A 64 -56.58 -18.37 21.06
CA LEU A 64 -55.38 -19.21 21.09
C LEU A 64 -54.14 -18.33 21.18
N GLN A 65 -53.43 -18.41 22.30
CA GLN A 65 -52.13 -17.78 22.48
C GLN A 65 -51.02 -18.80 22.19
N ARG A 66 -50.12 -18.45 21.26
CA ARG A 66 -48.90 -19.21 20.99
C ARG A 66 -47.71 -18.32 21.29
N ARG A 67 -46.86 -18.74 22.22
CA ARG A 67 -45.56 -18.12 22.44
C ARG A 67 -44.57 -18.72 21.47
N VAL A 68 -43.81 -17.88 20.78
CA VAL A 68 -42.68 -18.34 19.98
C VAL A 68 -41.62 -18.83 20.97
N PRO A 69 -41.20 -20.11 20.91
CA PRO A 69 -40.16 -20.60 21.80
C PRO A 69 -38.83 -19.90 21.49
N PRO A 70 -37.93 -19.75 22.48
CA PRO A 70 -36.58 -19.30 22.18
C PRO A 70 -35.91 -20.29 21.20
N PRO A 71 -34.97 -19.82 20.37
CA PRO A 71 -34.21 -20.69 19.48
C PRO A 71 -33.56 -21.82 20.27
N ALA A 72 -33.49 -23.02 19.67
CA ALA A 72 -32.79 -24.14 20.27
C ALA A 72 -31.29 -23.81 20.42
N GLU A 73 -30.65 -24.34 21.45
CA GLU A 73 -29.21 -24.14 21.67
C GLU A 73 -28.41 -24.54 20.43
N GLY A 74 -27.51 -23.66 19.98
CA GLY A 74 -26.71 -23.87 18.77
C GLY A 74 -27.42 -23.65 17.42
N SER A 75 -28.76 -23.49 17.39
CA SER A 75 -29.49 -23.31 16.11
C SER A 75 -29.17 -21.99 15.39
N LEU A 76 -29.00 -20.89 16.13
CA LEU A 76 -28.58 -19.61 15.57
C LEU A 76 -27.14 -19.66 15.05
N ASN A 77 -26.25 -20.38 15.75
CA ASN A 77 -24.88 -20.55 15.34
C ASN A 77 -24.82 -21.31 14.00
N HIS A 78 -25.51 -22.45 13.91
CA HIS A 78 -25.59 -23.21 12.67
C HIS A 78 -26.20 -22.39 11.53
N PHE A 79 -27.29 -21.67 11.80
CA PHE A 79 -27.92 -20.78 10.81
C PHE A 79 -26.97 -19.67 10.35
N PHE A 80 -26.17 -19.09 11.24
CA PHE A 80 -25.18 -18.07 10.87
C PHE A 80 -24.04 -18.66 10.04
N THR A 81 -23.44 -19.79 10.45
CA THR A 81 -22.31 -20.40 9.75
C THR A 81 -22.69 -20.90 8.36
N GLU A 82 -23.87 -21.52 8.21
CA GLU A 82 -24.38 -21.95 6.89
C GLU A 82 -24.50 -20.77 5.93
N ARG A 83 -24.96 -19.61 6.42
CA ARG A 83 -25.05 -18.38 5.61
C ARG A 83 -23.70 -17.77 5.28
N LEU A 84 -22.71 -17.87 6.16
CA LEU A 84 -21.34 -17.44 5.83
C LEU A 84 -20.73 -18.32 4.73
N GLU A 85 -20.95 -19.64 4.79
CA GLU A 85 -20.52 -20.57 3.74
C GLU A 85 -21.19 -20.25 2.40
N GLU A 86 -22.47 -19.86 2.38
CA GLU A 86 -23.17 -19.41 1.16
C GLU A 86 -22.58 -18.13 0.54
N ILE A 87 -22.04 -17.21 1.34
CA ILE A 87 -21.42 -15.96 0.87
C ILE A 87 -20.08 -16.25 0.19
N VAL A 88 -19.24 -17.07 0.83
CA VAL A 88 -17.88 -17.36 0.36
C VAL A 88 -17.87 -18.37 -0.79
N GLN A 89 -18.79 -19.34 -0.78
CA GLN A 89 -18.84 -20.42 -1.77
C GLN A 89 -17.48 -21.12 -1.93
N ASP A 90 -16.97 -21.23 -3.16
CA ASP A 90 -15.68 -21.85 -3.51
C ASP A 90 -14.52 -20.83 -3.54
N ASP A 91 -14.73 -19.59 -3.09
CA ASP A 91 -13.67 -18.58 -3.09
C ASP A 91 -12.55 -18.96 -2.12
N ALA A 92 -11.31 -18.88 -2.60
CA ALA A 92 -10.11 -18.99 -1.78
C ALA A 92 -9.93 -17.71 -0.93
N VAL A 93 -10.73 -17.59 0.13
CA VAL A 93 -10.67 -16.49 1.09
C VAL A 93 -9.47 -16.59 2.00
N ILE A 94 -8.98 -15.43 2.45
CA ILE A 94 -7.97 -15.35 3.51
C ILE A 94 -8.68 -15.66 4.83
N PHE A 95 -8.58 -16.91 5.28
CA PHE A 95 -9.23 -17.42 6.48
C PHE A 95 -8.25 -18.24 7.32
N ASP A 96 -8.15 -17.90 8.62
CA ASP A 96 -7.33 -18.63 9.59
C ASP A 96 -8.22 -19.29 10.64
N ASP A 97 -8.29 -20.63 10.62
CA ASP A 97 -9.14 -21.42 11.50
C ASP A 97 -8.88 -21.13 12.99
N THR A 98 -7.62 -20.96 13.36
CA THR A 98 -7.20 -20.73 14.75
C THR A 98 -7.73 -19.38 15.27
N THR A 99 -7.62 -18.36 14.42
CA THR A 99 -8.13 -17.02 14.67
C THR A 99 -9.65 -17.04 14.74
N TRP A 100 -10.33 -17.71 13.81
CA TRP A 100 -11.77 -17.86 13.83
C TRP A 100 -12.27 -18.49 15.13
N GLN A 101 -11.66 -19.61 15.54
CA GLN A 101 -11.99 -20.30 16.80
C GLN A 101 -11.75 -19.44 18.05
N SER A 102 -10.92 -18.41 17.95
CA SER A 102 -10.62 -17.48 19.05
C SER A 102 -11.56 -16.27 19.06
N VAL A 103 -11.89 -15.73 17.88
CA VAL A 103 -12.66 -14.48 17.73
C VAL A 103 -14.15 -14.75 17.73
N TYR A 104 -14.62 -15.74 16.97
CA TYR A 104 -16.05 -15.97 16.76
C TYR A 104 -16.83 -16.27 18.07
N PRO A 105 -16.41 -17.24 18.92
CA PRO A 105 -17.22 -17.65 20.07
C PRO A 105 -17.38 -16.57 21.15
N ARG A 106 -16.42 -15.64 21.26
CA ARG A 106 -16.41 -14.58 22.29
C ARG A 106 -16.73 -13.20 21.73
N GLY A 107 -16.42 -12.94 20.46
CA GLY A 107 -16.58 -11.62 19.83
C GLY A 107 -17.87 -11.46 19.03
N VAL A 108 -18.32 -12.52 18.34
CA VAL A 108 -19.45 -12.41 17.39
C VAL A 108 -20.66 -13.21 17.90
N GLN A 109 -20.47 -14.47 18.28
CA GLN A 109 -21.55 -15.36 18.70
C GLN A 109 -22.43 -14.76 19.83
N PRO A 110 -21.89 -14.09 20.86
CA PRO A 110 -22.73 -13.53 21.93
C PRO A 110 -23.64 -12.38 21.49
N LEU A 111 -23.33 -11.72 20.36
CA LEU A 111 -24.12 -10.63 19.79
C LEU A 111 -25.38 -11.12 19.06
N ILE A 112 -25.39 -12.39 18.65
CA ILE A 112 -26.44 -12.99 17.85
C ILE A 112 -27.46 -13.69 18.77
N GLN A 113 -28.48 -12.95 19.20
CA GLN A 113 -29.50 -13.46 20.12
C GLN A 113 -30.79 -13.90 19.42
N THR A 114 -31.03 -13.40 18.21
CA THR A 114 -32.24 -13.71 17.43
C THR A 114 -31.93 -14.02 15.96
N PRO A 115 -32.84 -14.71 15.23
CA PRO A 115 -32.70 -14.87 13.77
C PRO A 115 -32.64 -13.53 13.02
N ARG A 116 -33.24 -12.46 13.57
CA ARG A 116 -33.17 -11.12 13.00
C ARG A 116 -31.74 -10.56 13.08
N ASP A 117 -31.02 -10.83 14.16
CA ASP A 117 -29.62 -10.43 14.32
C ASP A 117 -28.72 -11.16 13.32
N VAL A 118 -28.96 -12.47 13.12
CA VAL A 118 -28.29 -13.26 12.08
C VAL A 118 -28.49 -12.60 10.71
N ILE A 119 -29.73 -12.35 10.31
CA ILE A 119 -30.03 -11.80 8.98
C ILE A 119 -29.43 -10.40 8.81
N ARG A 120 -29.49 -9.55 9.85
CA ARG A 120 -28.90 -8.20 9.81
C ARG A 120 -27.40 -8.25 9.59
N LEU A 121 -26.69 -9.08 10.36
CA LEU A 121 -25.25 -9.22 10.25
C LEU A 121 -24.85 -9.86 8.91
N ILE A 122 -25.53 -10.93 8.49
CA ILE A 122 -25.27 -11.60 7.21
C ILE A 122 -25.47 -10.65 6.02
N ASN A 123 -26.52 -9.83 6.00
CA ASN A 123 -26.73 -8.87 4.92
C ASN A 123 -25.62 -7.80 4.85
N ALA A 124 -25.10 -7.38 6.01
CA ALA A 124 -24.00 -6.43 6.09
C ALA A 124 -22.69 -7.06 5.59
N ILE A 125 -22.39 -8.30 6.02
CA ILE A 125 -21.24 -9.09 5.57
C ILE A 125 -21.30 -9.35 4.07
N ASP A 126 -22.44 -9.81 3.54
CA ASP A 126 -22.61 -10.07 2.12
C ASP A 126 -22.37 -8.79 1.31
N THR A 127 -22.94 -7.66 1.71
CA THR A 127 -22.72 -6.37 1.03
C THR A 127 -21.23 -6.00 0.97
N SER A 128 -20.52 -6.08 2.09
CA SER A 128 -19.10 -5.77 2.16
C SER A 128 -18.24 -6.80 1.41
N TYR A 129 -18.60 -8.08 1.44
CA TYR A 129 -17.92 -9.14 0.72
C TYR A 129 -18.11 -9.03 -0.81
N GLN A 130 -19.31 -8.72 -1.30
CA GLN A 130 -19.53 -8.47 -2.73
C GLN A 130 -18.70 -7.28 -3.25
N ALA A 131 -18.39 -6.32 -2.37
CA ALA A 131 -17.63 -5.13 -2.73
C ALA A 131 -16.10 -5.33 -2.68
N LEU A 132 -15.61 -6.15 -1.75
CA LEU A 132 -14.17 -6.33 -1.49
C LEU A 132 -13.63 -7.71 -1.88
N GLY A 133 -14.46 -8.74 -1.83
CA GLY A 133 -14.10 -10.13 -2.12
C GLY A 133 -12.79 -10.54 -1.43
N ARG A 134 -11.83 -11.00 -2.24
CA ARG A 134 -10.51 -11.46 -1.79
C ARG A 134 -9.54 -10.32 -1.43
N ASP A 135 -9.88 -9.07 -1.70
CA ASP A 135 -9.06 -7.91 -1.37
C ASP A 135 -9.14 -7.49 0.11
N ALA A 136 -9.94 -8.20 0.91
CA ALA A 136 -10.07 -8.03 2.34
C ALA A 136 -10.01 -9.38 3.07
N ASN A 137 -9.56 -9.35 4.31
CA ASN A 137 -9.59 -10.50 5.20
C ASN A 137 -11.03 -10.81 5.61
N PHE A 138 -11.47 -12.05 5.41
CA PHE A 138 -12.85 -12.42 5.66
C PHE A 138 -13.24 -12.27 7.14
N ILE A 139 -12.35 -12.65 8.06
CA ILE A 139 -12.63 -12.54 9.50
C ILE A 139 -12.67 -11.06 9.92
N ASP A 140 -11.84 -10.19 9.31
CA ASP A 140 -11.94 -8.75 9.57
C ASP A 140 -13.24 -8.15 9.01
N ILE A 141 -13.75 -8.60 7.85
CA ILE A 141 -15.08 -8.19 7.35
C ILE A 141 -16.13 -8.57 8.40
N VAL A 142 -16.18 -9.85 8.82
CA VAL A 142 -17.16 -10.32 9.81
C VAL A 142 -17.07 -9.51 11.10
N GLY A 143 -15.86 -9.28 11.61
CA GLY A 143 -15.64 -8.54 12.85
C GLY A 143 -16.02 -7.07 12.73
N LEU A 144 -15.69 -6.42 11.62
CA LEU A 144 -15.99 -5.01 11.39
C LEU A 144 -17.49 -4.78 11.18
N GLU A 145 -18.16 -5.66 10.44
CA GLU A 145 -19.63 -5.61 10.29
C GLU A 145 -20.35 -5.89 11.61
N ALA A 146 -19.80 -6.77 12.46
CA ALA A 146 -20.31 -6.96 13.82
C ALA A 146 -20.19 -5.67 14.65
N LEU A 147 -19.07 -4.94 14.55
CA LEU A 147 -18.94 -3.62 15.17
C LEU A 147 -19.97 -2.63 14.60
N GLN A 148 -20.16 -2.59 13.28
CA GLN A 148 -21.10 -1.66 12.66
C GLN A 148 -22.55 -1.92 13.05
N VAL A 149 -22.97 -3.19 13.11
CA VAL A 149 -24.36 -3.60 13.37
C VAL A 149 -24.73 -3.51 14.85
N PHE A 150 -23.81 -3.87 15.76
CA PHE A 150 -24.09 -3.99 17.19
C PHE A 150 -23.41 -2.93 18.06
N HIS A 151 -22.31 -2.33 17.60
CA HIS A 151 -21.51 -1.35 18.35
C HIS A 151 -21.15 -0.11 17.50
N ASN A 152 -22.14 0.43 16.78
CA ASN A 152 -21.96 1.53 15.83
C ASN A 152 -21.16 2.74 16.39
N PRO A 153 -21.35 3.21 17.63
CA PRO A 153 -20.55 4.31 18.17
C PRO A 153 -19.04 4.04 18.18
N ALA A 154 -18.62 2.79 18.44
CA ALA A 154 -17.21 2.41 18.38
C ALA A 154 -16.71 2.37 16.93
N TYR A 155 -17.51 1.82 16.01
CA TYR A 155 -17.21 1.79 14.58
C TYR A 155 -16.97 3.20 14.01
N GLU A 156 -17.86 4.15 14.30
CA GLU A 156 -17.76 5.53 13.81
C GLU A 156 -16.49 6.23 14.35
N LYS A 157 -16.19 6.08 15.64
CA LYS A 157 -14.96 6.63 16.24
C LYS A 157 -13.69 6.09 15.56
N ILE A 158 -13.68 4.80 15.22
CA ILE A 158 -12.55 4.15 14.53
C ILE A 158 -12.41 4.67 13.12
N ARG A 159 -13.51 4.71 12.35
CA ARG A 159 -13.52 5.24 10.98
C ARG A 159 -12.95 6.65 10.91
N ASP A 160 -13.34 7.50 11.85
CA ASP A 160 -12.99 8.92 11.85
C ASP A 160 -11.56 9.19 12.36
N ASN A 161 -10.88 8.21 12.97
CA ASN A 161 -9.53 8.35 13.51
C ASN A 161 -8.57 7.20 13.12
N PRO A 162 -8.31 6.94 11.81
CA PRO A 162 -7.56 5.77 11.36
C PRO A 162 -6.17 5.64 12.02
N SER A 163 -5.41 6.73 12.06
CA SER A 163 -4.02 6.75 12.54
C SER A 163 -3.85 6.32 14.00
N ARG A 164 -4.91 6.46 14.81
CA ARG A 164 -4.92 6.02 16.22
C ARG A 164 -5.02 4.49 16.33
N TYR A 165 -5.77 3.86 15.44
CA TYR A 165 -6.10 2.43 15.54
C TYR A 165 -5.26 1.54 14.60
N THR A 166 -4.77 2.07 13.48
CA THR A 166 -3.91 1.33 12.56
C THR A 166 -2.49 1.19 13.08
N VAL A 167 -1.80 0.11 12.72
CA VAL A 167 -0.38 -0.09 13.06
C VAL A 167 0.50 0.99 12.45
N SER A 168 1.61 1.34 13.11
CA SER A 168 2.58 2.27 12.54
C SER A 168 3.52 1.50 11.62
N THR A 169 3.71 1.97 10.40
CA THR A 169 4.70 1.43 9.45
C THR A 169 6.14 1.83 9.81
N ARG A 170 6.31 2.89 10.62
CA ARG A 170 7.60 3.30 11.19
C ARG A 170 7.69 2.81 12.62
N SER A 171 8.85 2.30 13.04
CA SER A 171 9.12 1.83 14.40
C SER A 171 9.01 2.97 15.43
N SER A 172 7.80 3.39 15.79
CA SER A 172 7.59 4.36 16.85
C SER A 172 7.70 3.63 18.19
N ARG A 173 8.76 3.91 18.94
CA ARG A 173 8.96 3.42 20.32
C ARG A 173 8.05 4.13 21.34
N SER A 174 7.06 4.90 20.91
CA SER A 174 6.09 5.56 21.80
C SER A 174 4.85 4.69 21.96
N SER A 175 4.97 3.58 22.67
CA SER A 175 3.80 2.93 23.28
C SER A 175 3.58 3.56 24.65
N GLU A 176 3.19 4.83 24.68
CA GLU A 176 2.51 5.34 25.86
C GLU A 176 1.14 4.66 25.96
N ASP A 177 0.64 4.46 27.18
CA ASP A 177 -0.63 3.81 27.46
C ASP A 177 -1.79 4.70 26.97
N GLU A 178 -2.06 4.65 25.67
CA GLU A 178 -3.26 5.25 25.08
C GLU A 178 -4.49 4.58 25.70
N ASP A 179 -5.35 5.42 26.27
CA ASP A 179 -6.67 5.00 26.74
C ASP A 179 -7.61 4.83 25.55
N TYR A 180 -8.37 3.73 25.53
CA TYR A 180 -9.38 3.44 24.52
C TYR A 180 -10.77 3.27 25.14
N SER A 181 -10.92 3.62 26.42
CA SER A 181 -12.16 3.46 27.19
C SER A 181 -13.34 4.17 26.55
N GLU A 182 -13.10 5.22 25.77
CA GLU A 182 -14.13 5.92 25.01
C GLU A 182 -14.90 5.02 24.05
N LEU A 183 -14.33 3.89 23.62
CA LEU A 183 -14.98 2.95 22.70
C LEU A 183 -16.10 2.15 23.39
N TRP A 184 -16.08 2.00 24.71
CA TRP A 184 -17.04 1.19 25.46
C TRP A 184 -17.65 1.89 26.68
N GLU A 185 -17.33 3.16 26.92
CA GLU A 185 -17.87 3.98 28.03
C GLU A 185 -19.40 4.11 28.05
N HIS A 186 -20.05 3.87 26.90
CA HIS A 186 -21.50 3.98 26.72
C HIS A 186 -22.24 2.66 26.98
N LEU A 187 -21.51 1.56 27.22
CA LEU A 187 -22.08 0.25 27.52
C LEU A 187 -22.19 0.07 29.03
N ASP A 188 -23.22 -0.65 29.47
CA ASP A 188 -23.36 -1.05 30.87
C ASP A 188 -22.13 -1.88 31.31
N GLU A 189 -21.63 -1.64 32.52
CA GLU A 189 -20.42 -2.29 33.08
C GLU A 189 -20.53 -3.82 33.25
N GLU A 190 -21.65 -4.44 32.84
CA GLU A 190 -21.81 -5.88 32.83
C GLU A 190 -20.85 -6.53 31.81
N GLU A 191 -20.07 -7.49 32.31
CA GLU A 191 -18.99 -8.17 31.58
C GLU A 191 -19.45 -8.76 30.24
N GLN A 192 -20.69 -9.28 30.19
CA GLN A 192 -21.29 -9.90 29.01
C GLN A 192 -21.57 -8.90 27.86
N THR A 193 -21.70 -7.61 28.16
CA THR A 193 -22.01 -6.56 27.19
C THR A 193 -20.74 -5.95 26.60
N ILE A 194 -19.65 -5.92 27.37
CA ILE A 194 -18.38 -5.27 26.98
C ILE A 194 -17.39 -6.27 26.38
N GLU A 195 -17.38 -7.53 26.83
CA GLU A 195 -16.42 -8.55 26.39
C GLU A 195 -16.42 -8.76 24.87
N PRO A 196 -17.58 -8.92 24.18
CA PRO A 196 -17.57 -9.16 22.73
C PRO A 196 -16.92 -8.02 21.94
N LEU A 197 -17.27 -6.77 22.29
CA LEU A 197 -16.66 -5.57 21.73
C LEU A 197 -15.14 -5.57 21.95
N GLN A 198 -14.67 -5.84 23.17
CA GLN A 198 -13.24 -5.84 23.48
C GLN A 198 -12.45 -6.93 22.73
N ILE A 199 -13.06 -8.10 22.49
CA ILE A 199 -12.47 -9.17 21.68
C ILE A 199 -12.34 -8.74 20.22
N LEU A 200 -13.40 -8.19 19.63
CA LEU A 200 -13.39 -7.68 18.26
C LEU A 200 -12.35 -6.57 18.08
N LEU A 201 -12.32 -5.57 18.97
CA LEU A 201 -11.37 -4.46 18.92
C LEU A 201 -9.92 -4.94 19.00
N ARG A 202 -9.61 -5.88 19.90
CA ARG A 202 -8.25 -6.41 20.07
C ARG A 202 -7.79 -7.23 18.87
N TYR A 203 -8.71 -7.95 18.22
CA TYR A 203 -8.41 -8.70 17.01
C TYR A 203 -8.19 -7.78 15.81
N LEU A 204 -9.15 -6.90 15.54
CA LEU A 204 -9.16 -5.99 14.38
C LEU A 204 -8.09 -4.91 14.49
N PHE A 205 -7.81 -4.42 15.71
CA PHE A 205 -6.88 -3.33 15.97
C PHE A 205 -5.91 -3.70 17.11
N PRO A 206 -4.81 -4.41 16.80
CA PRO A 206 -3.87 -4.94 17.80
C PRO A 206 -3.19 -3.91 18.70
N LYS A 207 -3.27 -2.61 18.35
CA LYS A 207 -2.87 -1.48 19.22
C LYS A 207 -3.80 -1.27 20.40
N VAL A 208 -5.09 -1.58 20.25
CA VAL A 208 -6.11 -1.36 21.27
C VAL A 208 -5.86 -2.33 22.44
N LYS A 209 -5.41 -1.76 23.57
CA LYS A 209 -5.29 -2.51 24.82
C LYS A 209 -6.65 -2.53 25.51
N THR A 210 -7.29 -3.68 25.52
CA THR A 210 -8.45 -3.94 26.37
C THR A 210 -7.96 -4.49 27.72
N GLY A 211 -8.67 -4.19 28.82
CA GLY A 211 -8.23 -4.49 30.19
C GLY A 211 -8.06 -5.99 30.52
N ARG A 212 -8.15 -6.36 31.81
CA ARG A 212 -7.91 -7.74 32.32
C ARG A 212 -8.78 -8.85 31.69
N LEU A 213 -9.82 -8.51 30.93
CA LEU A 213 -10.81 -9.43 30.35
C LEU A 213 -10.29 -10.23 29.13
N ALA A 214 -9.23 -9.76 28.47
CA ALA A 214 -8.64 -10.38 27.28
C ALA A 214 -7.27 -11.05 27.56
N ILE A 215 -7.02 -11.49 28.80
CA ILE A 215 -5.80 -12.24 29.16
C ILE A 215 -5.80 -13.59 28.44
N GLY A 216 -4.82 -13.82 27.54
CA GLY A 216 -4.56 -15.13 26.91
C GLY A 216 -4.65 -15.18 25.38
N LEU A 217 -5.28 -14.20 24.71
CA LEU A 217 -5.40 -14.18 23.24
C LEU A 217 -4.29 -13.36 22.59
N SER A 218 -3.11 -13.95 22.39
CA SER A 218 -2.03 -13.27 21.66
C SER A 218 -2.22 -13.43 20.16
N PHE A 219 -2.79 -12.42 19.50
CA PHE A 219 -2.77 -12.35 18.03
C PHE A 219 -1.36 -11.97 17.56
N SER A 220 -0.87 -12.62 16.49
CA SER A 220 0.45 -12.33 15.91
C SER A 220 0.59 -10.83 15.64
N ARG A 221 1.73 -10.24 16.03
CA ARG A 221 2.02 -8.80 15.91
C ARG A 221 2.94 -8.47 14.74
N ASP A 222 2.99 -9.32 13.73
CA ASP A 222 3.87 -9.08 12.60
C ASP A 222 3.21 -8.13 11.59
N THR A 223 3.69 -6.89 11.55
CA THR A 223 3.27 -5.86 10.60
C THR A 223 3.43 -6.30 9.14
N ALA A 224 4.41 -7.14 8.82
CA ALA A 224 4.59 -7.66 7.46
C ALA A 224 3.45 -8.62 7.08
N THR A 225 2.96 -9.42 8.04
CA THR A 225 1.82 -10.32 7.80
C THR A 225 0.50 -9.59 7.61
N TYR A 226 0.31 -8.42 8.24
CA TYR A 226 -0.97 -7.71 8.14
C TYR A 226 -1.30 -7.22 6.73
N ARG A 227 -0.31 -6.72 5.99
CA ARG A 227 -0.53 -6.27 4.61
C ARG A 227 -0.84 -7.46 3.70
N LYS A 228 -0.03 -8.52 3.77
CA LYS A 228 -0.23 -9.76 2.99
C LYS A 228 -1.60 -10.39 3.27
N GLN A 229 -2.02 -10.42 4.54
CA GLN A 229 -3.31 -10.94 4.96
C GLN A 229 -4.48 -9.96 4.76
N ARG A 230 -4.25 -8.79 4.14
CA ARG A 230 -5.25 -7.73 3.90
C ARG A 230 -6.01 -7.32 5.16
N ARG A 231 -5.31 -7.23 6.30
CA ARG A 231 -5.92 -6.89 7.60
C ARG A 231 -6.29 -5.42 7.70
N VAL A 232 -7.44 -5.11 8.30
CA VAL A 232 -7.96 -3.74 8.48
C VAL A 232 -7.03 -2.86 9.33
N CYS A 233 -6.21 -3.45 10.21
CA CYS A 233 -5.25 -2.69 11.02
C CYS A 233 -4.09 -2.09 10.23
N HIS A 234 -3.85 -2.53 8.98
CA HIS A 234 -2.78 -1.97 8.16
C HIS A 234 -3.23 -0.63 7.55
N PRO A 235 -2.44 0.45 7.67
CA PRO A 235 -2.87 1.79 7.25
C PRO A 235 -3.24 1.88 5.76
N ASP A 236 -2.55 1.14 4.90
CA ASP A 236 -2.85 1.15 3.45
C ASP A 236 -4.08 0.31 3.08
N VAL A 237 -4.47 -0.66 3.92
CA VAL A 237 -5.63 -1.53 3.67
C VAL A 237 -6.88 -1.02 4.39
N PHE A 238 -6.72 -0.31 5.51
CA PHE A 238 -7.82 0.29 6.27
C PHE A 238 -8.86 1.02 5.39
N PRO A 239 -8.48 1.85 4.39
CA PRO A 239 -9.45 2.54 3.55
C PRO A 239 -10.35 1.61 2.73
N TYR A 240 -9.93 0.38 2.45
CA TYR A 240 -10.67 -0.57 1.63
C TYR A 240 -11.99 -0.91 2.32
N TYR A 241 -11.90 -1.26 3.60
CA TYR A 241 -13.04 -1.64 4.44
C TYR A 241 -14.07 -0.52 4.58
N PHE A 242 -13.64 0.71 4.85
CA PHE A 242 -14.56 1.82 5.09
C PHE A 242 -15.06 2.51 3.81
N ARG A 243 -14.35 2.36 2.68
CA ARG A 243 -14.83 2.82 1.36
C ARG A 243 -15.59 1.74 0.60
N GLN A 244 -15.55 0.49 1.07
CA GLN A 244 -16.10 -0.70 0.40
C GLN A 244 -15.62 -0.81 -1.06
N THR A 245 -14.35 -0.51 -1.31
CA THR A 245 -13.73 -0.64 -2.64
C THR A 245 -12.22 -0.61 -2.52
N VAL A 246 -11.52 -1.27 -3.44
CA VAL A 246 -10.07 -1.11 -3.60
C VAL A 246 -9.79 0.32 -4.10
N PRO A 247 -9.02 1.14 -3.36
CA PRO A 247 -8.69 2.49 -3.76
C PRO A 247 -8.02 2.56 -5.14
N ARG A 248 -8.20 3.67 -5.85
CA ARG A 248 -7.54 3.91 -7.14
C ARG A 248 -6.01 3.91 -6.95
N GLY A 249 -5.30 3.23 -7.86
CA GLY A 249 -3.85 3.08 -7.81
C GLY A 249 -3.34 1.91 -6.98
N GLU A 250 -4.25 1.18 -6.30
CA GLU A 250 -3.95 -0.09 -5.64
C GLU A 250 -4.23 -1.27 -6.57
N LEU A 251 -3.51 -2.37 -6.34
CA LEU A 251 -3.67 -3.61 -7.12
C LEU A 251 -4.55 -4.61 -6.36
N PRO A 252 -5.61 -5.13 -7.01
CA PRO A 252 -6.34 -6.29 -6.51
C PRO A 252 -5.41 -7.48 -6.30
N ILE A 253 -5.70 -8.32 -5.31
CA ILE A 253 -4.89 -9.49 -4.96
C ILE A 253 -4.80 -10.49 -6.12
N GLY A 254 -5.88 -10.64 -6.91
CA GLY A 254 -5.87 -11.51 -8.08
C GLY A 254 -4.89 -11.05 -9.16
N GLU A 255 -4.66 -9.74 -9.29
CA GLU A 255 -3.66 -9.21 -10.22
C GLU A 255 -2.25 -9.43 -9.68
N ILE A 256 -2.01 -9.24 -8.37
CA ILE A 256 -0.73 -9.56 -7.73
C ILE A 256 -0.39 -11.05 -7.93
N GLU A 257 -1.33 -11.95 -7.64
CA GLU A 257 -1.19 -13.40 -7.85
C GLU A 257 -0.91 -13.74 -9.31
N ALA A 258 -1.55 -13.06 -10.26
CA ALA A 258 -1.30 -13.26 -11.68
C ALA A 258 0.11 -12.83 -12.09
N ILE A 259 0.62 -11.72 -11.56
CA ILE A 259 1.98 -11.25 -11.83
C ILE A 259 3.01 -12.20 -11.20
N LEU A 260 2.78 -12.67 -9.96
CA LEU A 260 3.67 -13.62 -9.29
C LEU A 260 3.82 -14.93 -10.08
N LYS A 261 2.77 -15.41 -10.73
CA LYS A 261 2.85 -16.59 -11.62
C LYS A 261 3.70 -16.40 -12.88
N LEU A 262 4.05 -15.17 -13.24
CA LEU A 262 4.93 -14.87 -14.38
C LEU A 262 6.40 -14.82 -13.97
N THR A 263 6.71 -14.97 -12.68
CA THR A 263 8.08 -14.88 -12.15
C THR A 263 8.96 -16.09 -12.48
N ASP A 264 8.42 -17.07 -13.22
CA ASP A 264 9.16 -18.19 -13.80
C ASP A 264 9.81 -17.86 -15.17
N ASP A 265 9.55 -16.67 -15.71
CA ASP A 265 10.01 -16.23 -17.04
C ASP A 265 10.33 -14.73 -17.02
N ALA A 266 11.62 -14.38 -17.04
CA ALA A 266 12.09 -13.01 -16.96
C ALA A 266 11.46 -12.08 -18.01
N ASN A 267 11.20 -12.57 -19.23
CA ASN A 267 10.67 -11.74 -20.31
C ASN A 267 9.19 -11.44 -20.09
N LYS A 268 8.41 -12.43 -19.68
CA LYS A 268 6.98 -12.21 -19.36
C LYS A 268 6.84 -11.29 -18.16
N PHE A 269 7.63 -11.52 -17.12
CA PHE A 269 7.63 -10.66 -15.94
C PHE A 269 8.01 -9.22 -16.29
N ALA A 270 9.11 -9.00 -17.03
CA ALA A 270 9.53 -7.68 -17.47
C ALA A 270 8.48 -6.98 -18.35
N THR A 271 7.85 -7.71 -19.27
CA THR A 271 6.78 -7.18 -20.12
C THR A 271 5.59 -6.73 -19.27
N GLN A 272 5.14 -7.56 -18.33
CA GLN A 272 4.05 -7.22 -17.43
C GLN A 272 4.36 -5.99 -16.57
N LEU A 273 5.60 -5.84 -16.08
CA LEU A 273 6.02 -4.64 -15.34
C LEU A 273 5.99 -3.38 -16.20
N ARG A 274 6.44 -3.45 -17.46
CA ARG A 274 6.38 -2.31 -18.40
C ARG A 274 4.94 -1.94 -18.75
N ASP A 275 4.07 -2.93 -18.91
CA ASP A 275 2.65 -2.71 -19.15
C ASP A 275 2.00 -2.00 -17.96
N LEU A 276 2.27 -2.43 -16.73
CA LEU A 276 1.79 -1.76 -15.51
C LEU A 276 2.34 -0.34 -15.34
N ALA A 277 3.57 -0.10 -15.77
CA ALA A 277 4.19 1.22 -15.74
C ALA A 277 3.53 2.19 -16.75
N SER A 278 3.06 1.66 -17.88
CA SER A 278 2.49 2.45 -18.98
C SER A 278 0.99 2.72 -18.84
N GLN A 279 0.31 2.06 -17.91
CA GLN A 279 -1.12 2.25 -17.68
C GLN A 279 -1.41 3.61 -17.05
N GLU A 280 -2.37 4.35 -17.61
CA GLU A 280 -2.86 5.59 -17.02
C GLU A 280 -3.52 5.29 -15.67
N THR A 281 -2.97 5.88 -14.62
CA THR A 281 -3.57 5.84 -13.28
C THR A 281 -4.03 7.25 -12.90
N GLN A 282 -5.01 7.33 -11.99
CA GLN A 282 -5.36 8.59 -11.33
C GLN A 282 -4.58 8.78 -10.02
N SER A 283 -3.54 7.97 -9.81
CA SER A 283 -2.60 8.08 -8.70
C SER A 283 -1.39 8.88 -9.16
N ASP A 284 -0.64 9.45 -8.21
CA ASP A 284 0.63 10.11 -8.52
C ASP A 284 1.72 9.12 -8.94
N ARG A 285 1.51 7.80 -8.76
CA ARG A 285 2.47 6.73 -9.04
C ARG A 285 1.87 5.69 -10.00
N SER A 286 2.72 4.99 -10.75
CA SER A 286 2.26 3.90 -11.64
C SER A 286 1.82 2.65 -10.86
N LEU A 287 1.08 1.75 -11.52
CA LEU A 287 0.74 0.45 -10.93
C LEU A 287 1.98 -0.42 -10.73
N ALA A 288 3.01 -0.27 -11.58
CA ALA A 288 4.27 -0.97 -11.38
C ALA A 288 4.96 -0.55 -10.08
N HIS A 289 4.93 0.75 -9.76
CA HIS A 289 5.41 1.25 -8.47
C HIS A 289 4.65 0.64 -7.29
N THR A 290 3.32 0.59 -7.39
CA THR A 290 2.47 -0.04 -6.36
C THR A 290 2.79 -1.53 -6.20
N PHE A 291 2.98 -2.28 -7.29
CA PHE A 291 3.38 -3.68 -7.24
C PHE A 291 4.76 -3.85 -6.58
N LEU A 292 5.77 -3.12 -7.04
CA LEU A 292 7.15 -3.21 -6.53
C LEU A 292 7.24 -2.87 -5.04
N SER A 293 6.43 -1.90 -4.57
CA SER A 293 6.35 -1.56 -3.15
C SER A 293 5.82 -2.71 -2.27
N GLN A 294 5.05 -3.63 -2.88
CA GLN A 294 4.41 -4.75 -2.21
C GLN A 294 5.17 -6.07 -2.35
N LEU A 295 5.98 -6.21 -3.40
CA LEU A 295 6.76 -7.41 -3.71
C LEU A 295 7.54 -7.99 -2.52
N PRO A 296 8.16 -7.19 -1.61
CA PRO A 296 8.80 -7.72 -0.41
C PRO A 296 7.92 -8.59 0.49
N ASN A 297 6.59 -8.40 0.45
CA ASN A 297 5.65 -9.19 1.25
C ASN A 297 5.29 -10.55 0.60
N TYR A 298 5.68 -10.77 -0.66
CA TYR A 298 5.33 -11.93 -1.47
C TYR A 298 6.56 -12.72 -1.94
N MET A 299 7.73 -12.51 -1.32
CA MET A 299 8.98 -13.18 -1.71
C MET A 299 8.90 -14.71 -1.65
N GLU A 300 8.12 -15.26 -0.72
CA GLU A 300 7.89 -16.72 -0.60
C GLU A 300 6.97 -17.29 -1.70
N ASP A 301 6.23 -16.42 -2.39
CA ASP A 301 5.25 -16.80 -3.42
C ASP A 301 5.81 -16.60 -4.84
N ILE A 302 7.08 -16.22 -4.97
CA ILE A 302 7.81 -16.12 -6.24
C ILE A 302 8.16 -17.52 -6.74
N GLU A 303 7.94 -17.79 -8.03
CA GLU A 303 8.21 -19.07 -8.67
C GLU A 303 9.73 -19.28 -8.89
N ASP A 304 10.44 -18.27 -9.41
CA ASP A 304 11.89 -18.31 -9.59
C ASP A 304 12.55 -16.93 -9.32
N GLY A 305 13.34 -16.85 -8.26
CA GLY A 305 14.05 -15.62 -7.90
C GLY A 305 15.12 -15.20 -8.93
N ASP A 306 15.73 -16.13 -9.66
CA ASP A 306 16.74 -15.80 -10.68
C ASP A 306 16.08 -15.06 -11.85
N GLU A 307 14.93 -15.56 -12.31
CA GLU A 307 14.16 -14.96 -13.40
C GLU A 307 13.54 -13.61 -12.99
N VAL A 308 13.17 -13.42 -11.73
CA VAL A 308 12.79 -12.10 -11.19
C VAL A 308 13.94 -11.11 -11.34
N VAL A 309 15.13 -11.43 -10.83
CA VAL A 309 16.29 -10.52 -10.90
C VAL A 309 16.58 -10.15 -12.36
N LYS A 310 16.63 -11.14 -13.26
CA LYS A 310 16.81 -10.88 -14.69
C LYS A 310 15.70 -10.01 -15.29
N GLY A 311 14.44 -10.24 -14.94
CA GLY A 311 13.32 -9.41 -15.39
C GLY A 311 13.41 -7.96 -14.91
N LEU A 312 13.93 -7.74 -13.70
CA LEU A 312 14.22 -6.38 -13.19
C LEU A 312 15.33 -5.70 -13.98
N PHE A 313 16.35 -6.43 -14.47
CA PHE A 313 17.38 -5.87 -15.36
C PHE A 313 16.89 -5.63 -16.79
N LEU A 314 15.85 -6.33 -17.25
CA LEU A 314 15.20 -6.03 -18.53
C LEU A 314 14.36 -4.75 -18.43
N ALA A 315 13.54 -4.60 -17.39
CA ALA A 315 12.60 -3.48 -17.28
C ALA A 315 13.09 -2.27 -16.46
N GLY A 316 14.21 -2.42 -15.72
CA GLY A 316 14.60 -1.54 -14.62
C GLY A 316 14.65 -0.06 -14.97
N ASP A 317 15.33 0.29 -16.05
CA ASP A 317 15.48 1.69 -16.45
C ASP A 317 14.16 2.34 -16.82
N LYS A 318 13.28 1.62 -17.55
CA LYS A 318 11.94 2.11 -17.86
C LYS A 318 11.10 2.32 -16.60
N LEU A 319 11.21 1.42 -15.64
CA LEU A 319 10.51 1.52 -14.35
C LEU A 319 11.00 2.71 -13.55
N ILE A 320 12.31 2.96 -13.53
CA ILE A 320 12.89 4.10 -12.79
C ILE A 320 12.54 5.43 -13.46
N GLU A 321 12.57 5.49 -14.80
CA GLU A 321 12.14 6.66 -15.56
C GLU A 321 10.67 7.02 -15.28
N THR A 322 9.80 6.00 -15.21
CA THR A 322 8.36 6.19 -14.98
C THR A 322 8.07 6.72 -13.58
N ASP A 323 8.74 6.18 -12.55
CA ASP A 323 8.57 6.61 -11.16
C ASP A 323 9.92 6.92 -10.52
N PRO A 324 10.49 8.10 -10.81
CA PRO A 324 11.77 8.51 -10.27
C PRO A 324 11.68 8.84 -8.77
N ALA A 325 12.86 8.97 -8.15
CA ALA A 325 12.98 9.44 -6.78
C ALA A 325 12.41 10.86 -6.64
N ARG A 326 11.64 11.10 -5.58
CA ARG A 326 11.06 12.43 -5.30
C ARG A 326 11.83 13.19 -4.23
N ASN A 327 12.44 12.48 -3.28
CA ASN A 327 13.20 13.05 -2.17
C ASN A 327 13.98 11.95 -1.44
N THR A 328 14.74 12.32 -0.40
CA THR A 328 15.57 11.40 0.41
C THR A 328 14.81 10.27 1.10
N PHE A 329 13.49 10.37 1.26
CA PHE A 329 12.66 9.33 1.86
C PHE A 329 11.83 8.55 0.84
N ASP A 330 11.92 8.91 -0.45
CA ASP A 330 11.18 8.30 -1.55
C ASP A 330 12.10 8.17 -2.77
N ASP A 331 12.78 7.01 -2.83
CA ASP A 331 13.70 6.63 -3.90
C ASP A 331 13.00 6.17 -5.19
N GLY A 332 11.66 6.23 -5.25
CA GLY A 332 10.89 5.75 -6.39
C GLY A 332 11.09 4.25 -6.65
N ASN A 333 10.99 3.83 -7.91
CA ASN A 333 11.15 2.43 -8.27
C ASN A 333 12.57 1.90 -8.04
N ARG A 334 13.59 2.77 -8.17
CA ARG A 334 15.00 2.39 -7.96
C ARG A 334 15.22 1.74 -6.59
N GLY A 335 14.62 2.30 -5.53
CA GLY A 335 14.74 1.75 -4.18
C GLY A 335 14.09 0.36 -4.04
N TYR A 336 12.90 0.18 -4.62
CA TYR A 336 12.22 -1.12 -4.57
C TYR A 336 12.90 -2.21 -5.40
N LEU A 337 13.46 -1.84 -6.56
CA LEU A 337 14.28 -2.77 -7.36
C LEU A 337 15.51 -3.23 -6.57
N LEU A 338 16.23 -2.30 -5.94
CA LEU A 338 17.38 -2.61 -5.09
C LEU A 338 16.99 -3.53 -3.92
N GLN A 339 15.90 -3.19 -3.23
CA GLN A 339 15.39 -3.99 -2.11
C GLN A 339 15.03 -5.41 -2.55
N ALA A 340 14.34 -5.57 -3.67
CA ALA A 340 13.94 -6.86 -4.19
C ALA A 340 15.16 -7.74 -4.52
N ILE A 341 16.16 -7.19 -5.23
CA ILE A 341 17.40 -7.90 -5.50
C ILE A 341 18.09 -8.30 -4.20
N PHE A 342 18.28 -7.37 -3.26
CA PHE A 342 18.99 -7.67 -2.01
C PHE A 342 18.32 -8.77 -1.20
N GLN A 343 16.99 -8.82 -1.17
CA GLN A 343 16.23 -9.89 -0.51
C GLN A 343 16.36 -11.25 -1.23
N ILE A 344 16.42 -11.27 -2.56
CA ILE A 344 16.64 -12.52 -3.32
C ILE A 344 18.08 -13.04 -3.15
N LEU A 345 19.04 -12.13 -2.98
CA LEU A 345 20.43 -12.47 -2.68
C LEU A 345 20.62 -12.92 -1.22
N ASP A 346 19.70 -12.56 -0.31
CA ASP A 346 19.76 -13.00 1.08
C ASP A 346 19.63 -14.52 1.18
N GLY A 347 20.54 -15.14 1.94
CA GLY A 347 20.60 -16.60 2.11
C GLY A 347 21.38 -17.34 1.01
N ARG A 348 21.83 -16.66 -0.04
CA ARG A 348 22.74 -17.23 -1.05
C ARG A 348 24.20 -17.07 -0.66
N SER A 349 25.06 -17.93 -1.20
CA SER A 349 26.51 -17.69 -1.14
C SER A 349 26.91 -16.52 -2.04
N LYS A 350 28.06 -15.91 -1.74
CA LYS A 350 28.60 -14.79 -2.54
C LYS A 350 28.90 -15.18 -4.00
N ASP A 351 29.21 -16.46 -4.24
CA ASP A 351 29.48 -17.01 -5.57
C ASP A 351 28.17 -17.16 -6.35
N GLU A 352 27.12 -17.72 -5.73
CA GLU A 352 25.79 -17.83 -6.35
C GLU A 352 25.17 -16.46 -6.64
N SER A 353 25.32 -15.51 -5.72
CA SER A 353 24.89 -14.12 -5.92
C SER A 353 25.62 -13.44 -7.07
N PHE A 354 26.93 -13.68 -7.21
CA PHE A 354 27.73 -13.17 -8.31
C PHE A 354 27.25 -13.74 -9.65
N GLU A 355 27.12 -15.07 -9.76
CA GLU A 355 26.69 -15.74 -11.01
C GLU A 355 25.28 -15.31 -11.45
N LEU A 356 24.39 -15.03 -10.50
CA LEU A 356 23.07 -14.48 -10.81
C LEU A 356 23.17 -13.06 -11.39
N LEU A 357 23.90 -12.17 -10.72
CA LEU A 357 24.05 -10.79 -11.18
C LEU A 357 24.81 -10.70 -12.51
N HIS A 358 25.88 -11.47 -12.67
CA HIS A 358 26.66 -11.59 -13.90
C HIS A 358 25.75 -11.91 -15.10
N ARG A 359 24.98 -13.01 -15.01
CA ARG A 359 24.04 -13.41 -16.06
C ARG A 359 22.93 -12.37 -16.29
N SER A 360 22.43 -11.75 -15.23
CA SER A 360 21.31 -10.80 -15.31
C SER A 360 21.71 -9.47 -15.94
N ILE A 361 22.92 -8.98 -15.67
CA ILE A 361 23.47 -7.76 -16.28
C ILE A 361 23.76 -8.00 -17.76
N GLN A 362 24.43 -9.13 -18.10
CA GLN A 362 24.76 -9.46 -19.49
C GLN A 362 23.54 -9.67 -20.40
N GLN A 363 22.39 -10.05 -19.81
CA GLN A 363 21.14 -10.28 -20.55
C GLN A 363 20.12 -9.16 -20.32
N GLY A 364 20.52 -8.09 -19.61
CA GLY A 364 19.67 -6.99 -19.24
C GLY A 364 19.58 -5.91 -20.32
N GLU A 365 18.72 -4.92 -20.08
CA GLU A 365 18.54 -3.75 -20.94
C GLU A 365 18.62 -2.44 -20.15
N ALA A 366 18.98 -2.52 -18.86
CA ALA A 366 18.93 -1.41 -17.89
C ALA A 366 20.33 -0.97 -17.41
N PRO A 367 21.14 -0.29 -18.25
CA PRO A 367 22.48 0.18 -17.87
C PRO A 367 22.45 1.11 -16.65
N TYR A 368 21.49 2.03 -16.52
CA TYR A 368 21.46 2.93 -15.36
C TYR A 368 21.24 2.18 -14.05
N PHE A 369 20.27 1.27 -14.03
CA PHE A 369 20.02 0.46 -12.86
C PHE A 369 21.22 -0.43 -12.50
N ALA A 370 21.88 -1.03 -13.50
CA ALA A 370 23.08 -1.84 -13.30
C ALA A 370 24.23 -1.02 -12.70
N THR A 371 24.48 0.16 -13.26
CA THR A 371 25.47 1.12 -12.73
C THR A 371 25.13 1.53 -11.31
N TYR A 372 23.85 1.80 -11.01
CA TYR A 372 23.42 2.19 -9.67
C TYR A 372 23.64 1.06 -8.66
N LEU A 373 23.17 -0.14 -8.96
CA LEU A 373 23.31 -1.32 -8.11
C LEU A 373 24.78 -1.60 -7.80
N LEU A 374 25.63 -1.60 -8.83
CA LEU A 374 27.06 -1.85 -8.64
C LEU A 374 27.72 -0.75 -7.80
N GLY A 375 27.31 0.50 -7.97
CA GLY A 375 27.72 1.61 -7.11
C GLY A 375 27.38 1.38 -5.63
N VAL A 376 26.16 0.89 -5.34
CA VAL A 376 25.74 0.52 -3.97
C VAL A 376 26.55 -0.66 -3.43
N LEU A 377 26.81 -1.68 -4.25
CA LEU A 377 27.64 -2.82 -3.86
C LEU A 377 29.09 -2.40 -3.56
N LEU A 378 29.66 -1.50 -4.36
CA LEU A 378 30.99 -0.92 -4.12
C LEU A 378 31.05 -0.12 -2.80
N GLN A 379 29.97 0.54 -2.40
CA GLN A 379 29.89 1.22 -1.10
C GLN A 379 30.01 0.26 0.09
N GLU A 380 29.57 -0.99 -0.03
CA GLU A 380 29.81 -2.01 1.02
C GLU A 380 31.30 -2.26 1.26
N HIS A 381 32.14 -1.93 0.28
CA HIS A 381 33.60 -2.04 0.30
C HIS A 381 34.33 -0.71 0.56
N GLY A 382 33.61 0.35 0.95
CA GLY A 382 34.19 1.65 1.30
C GLY A 382 34.49 2.59 0.12
N GLU A 383 33.96 2.28 -1.07
CA GLU A 383 34.09 3.17 -2.24
C GLU A 383 33.09 4.33 -2.21
N TYR A 384 33.35 5.37 -3.00
CA TYR A 384 32.47 6.54 -3.11
C TYR A 384 32.20 7.26 -1.77
N ASN A 385 33.23 7.33 -0.91
CA ASN A 385 33.19 7.97 0.40
C ASN A 385 32.21 7.32 1.40
N SER A 386 31.93 6.02 1.27
CA SER A 386 31.22 5.25 2.28
C SER A 386 32.18 4.60 3.28
N ASP A 387 31.66 4.28 4.46
CA ASP A 387 32.37 3.40 5.40
C ASP A 387 32.24 1.95 4.94
N GLU A 388 33.36 1.21 4.97
CA GLU A 388 33.37 -0.22 4.69
C GLU A 388 32.56 -1.00 5.75
N ILE A 389 31.64 -1.87 5.31
CA ILE A 389 30.85 -2.71 6.22
C ILE A 389 31.55 -4.05 6.47
N LYS A 390 31.09 -4.81 7.48
CA LYS A 390 31.74 -6.09 7.84
C LYS A 390 31.65 -7.09 6.69
N GLN A 391 32.69 -7.91 6.55
CA GLN A 391 32.82 -8.85 5.43
C GLN A 391 31.65 -9.84 5.35
N GLU A 392 31.12 -10.29 6.49
CA GLU A 392 29.97 -11.18 6.58
C GLU A 392 28.64 -10.54 6.13
N ASP A 393 28.53 -9.21 6.23
CA ASP A 393 27.29 -8.47 5.91
C ASP A 393 27.25 -8.05 4.42
N ARG A 394 28.36 -8.15 3.69
CA ARG A 394 28.44 -7.80 2.25
C ARG A 394 27.75 -8.82 1.38
N LYS A 395 27.03 -8.37 0.36
CA LYS A 395 26.34 -9.25 -0.61
C LYS A 395 27.32 -10.01 -1.50
N LEU A 396 28.47 -9.41 -1.80
CA LEU A 396 29.48 -9.98 -2.68
C LEU A 396 30.89 -9.93 -2.07
N ALA A 397 31.82 -10.63 -2.71
CA ALA A 397 33.25 -10.47 -2.47
C ALA A 397 33.78 -9.30 -3.33
N ARG A 398 34.87 -8.65 -2.90
CA ARG A 398 35.43 -7.51 -3.65
C ARG A 398 35.76 -7.89 -5.09
N GLU A 399 36.38 -9.05 -5.29
CA GLU A 399 36.73 -9.59 -6.62
C GLU A 399 35.50 -9.74 -7.52
N HIS A 400 34.37 -10.21 -6.99
CA HIS A 400 33.12 -10.33 -7.75
C HIS A 400 32.58 -8.97 -8.18
N VAL A 401 32.59 -7.99 -7.27
CA VAL A 401 32.14 -6.62 -7.59
C VAL A 401 33.05 -5.98 -8.65
N GLU A 402 34.36 -6.22 -8.60
CA GLU A 402 35.28 -5.75 -9.64
C GLU A 402 34.98 -6.42 -10.99
N ASN A 403 34.75 -7.74 -11.02
CA ASN A 403 34.41 -8.45 -12.25
C ASN A 403 33.10 -7.96 -12.88
N LEU A 404 32.09 -7.63 -12.06
CA LEU A 404 30.81 -7.10 -12.57
C LEU A 404 30.95 -5.74 -13.26
N LYS A 405 32.06 -5.00 -13.05
CA LYS A 405 32.31 -3.76 -13.81
C LYS A 405 32.41 -4.04 -15.30
N GLU A 406 33.08 -5.12 -15.70
CA GLU A 406 33.20 -5.51 -17.11
C GLU A 406 31.84 -5.81 -17.73
N ASP A 407 30.94 -6.47 -16.98
CA ASP A 407 29.58 -6.75 -17.45
C ASP A 407 28.76 -5.47 -17.66
N VAL A 408 28.85 -4.52 -16.71
CA VAL A 408 28.15 -3.23 -16.84
C VAL A 408 28.72 -2.41 -18.00
N VAL A 409 30.04 -2.39 -18.18
CA VAL A 409 30.67 -1.75 -19.34
C VAL A 409 30.19 -2.40 -20.65
N GLY A 410 30.13 -3.73 -20.71
CA GLY A 410 29.61 -4.46 -21.85
C GLY A 410 28.16 -4.08 -22.18
N LEU A 411 27.30 -3.99 -21.17
CA LEU A 411 25.90 -3.55 -21.32
C LEU A 411 25.81 -2.11 -21.86
N ILE A 412 26.65 -1.19 -21.36
CA ILE A 412 26.69 0.19 -21.85
C ILE A 412 27.14 0.24 -23.32
N GLU A 413 28.19 -0.50 -23.67
CA GLU A 413 28.71 -0.54 -25.05
C GLU A 413 27.72 -1.17 -26.05
N GLU A 414 26.90 -2.12 -25.60
CA GLU A 414 25.80 -2.65 -26.41
C GLU A 414 24.75 -1.56 -26.70
N ARG A 415 24.41 -0.74 -25.71
CA ARG A 415 23.48 0.40 -25.88
C ARG A 415 24.05 1.48 -26.79
N VAL A 416 25.37 1.71 -26.74
CA VAL A 416 26.08 2.57 -27.70
C VAL A 416 25.96 2.02 -29.11
N SER A 417 26.20 0.73 -29.30
CA SER A 417 26.18 0.08 -30.62
C SER A 417 24.80 0.10 -31.29
N ASN A 418 23.74 0.27 -30.50
CA ASN A 418 22.35 0.34 -30.97
C ASN A 418 21.77 1.77 -30.91
N ASP A 419 22.61 2.81 -30.78
CA ASP A 419 22.24 4.23 -30.73
C ASP A 419 21.22 4.60 -29.63
N ALA A 420 21.25 3.85 -28.53
CA ALA A 420 20.19 3.89 -27.52
C ALA A 420 20.71 4.26 -26.11
N LEU A 421 21.99 4.62 -26.00
CA LEU A 421 22.61 5.04 -24.74
C LEU A 421 21.96 6.32 -24.18
N LEU A 422 21.69 7.30 -25.04
CA LEU A 422 21.12 8.59 -24.62
C LEU A 422 19.65 8.51 -24.16
N GLU A 423 18.96 7.41 -24.45
CA GLU A 423 17.60 7.13 -23.96
C GLU A 423 17.57 6.65 -22.50
N THR A 424 18.74 6.39 -21.93
CA THR A 424 18.89 5.84 -20.58
C THR A 424 18.56 6.90 -19.52
N PRO A 425 17.82 6.58 -18.44
CA PRO A 425 17.61 7.53 -17.35
C PRO A 425 18.95 7.91 -16.70
N ASN A 426 19.14 9.19 -16.37
CA ASN A 426 20.36 9.69 -15.72
C ASN A 426 21.65 9.24 -16.44
N VAL A 427 21.71 9.56 -17.73
CA VAL A 427 22.86 9.33 -18.62
C VAL A 427 24.17 9.82 -18.00
N TYR A 428 24.16 10.95 -17.28
CA TYR A 428 25.32 11.45 -16.52
C TYR A 428 26.02 10.33 -15.73
N MET A 429 25.28 9.63 -14.87
CA MET A 429 25.86 8.60 -14.00
C MET A 429 26.40 7.43 -14.81
N VAL A 430 25.71 7.05 -15.89
CA VAL A 430 26.12 5.96 -16.78
C VAL A 430 27.42 6.32 -17.49
N LEU A 431 27.53 7.53 -18.05
CA LEU A 431 28.75 8.00 -18.71
C LEU A 431 29.92 8.09 -17.74
N THR A 432 29.73 8.71 -16.57
CA THR A 432 30.79 8.83 -15.57
C THR A 432 31.32 7.45 -15.17
N ARG A 433 30.43 6.47 -14.95
CA ARG A 433 30.85 5.11 -14.59
C ARG A 433 31.43 4.33 -15.75
N TRP A 434 30.95 4.54 -16.97
CA TRP A 434 31.57 3.97 -18.15
C TRP A 434 33.03 4.43 -18.29
N ALA A 435 33.28 5.73 -18.13
CA ALA A 435 34.63 6.28 -18.16
C ALA A 435 35.51 5.82 -16.98
N GLU A 436 34.93 5.58 -15.81
CA GLU A 436 35.67 5.10 -14.63
C GLU A 436 36.02 3.61 -14.71
N TRP A 437 35.13 2.78 -15.30
CA TRP A 437 35.24 1.33 -15.27
C TRP A 437 35.76 0.70 -16.55
N ALA A 438 35.71 1.41 -17.69
CA ALA A 438 36.24 0.89 -18.93
C ALA A 438 37.77 0.93 -18.94
N ASP A 439 38.40 -0.21 -19.26
CA ASP A 439 39.84 -0.29 -19.51
C ASP A 439 40.24 0.20 -20.93
N SER A 440 39.44 1.07 -21.55
CA SER A 440 39.65 1.55 -22.92
C SER A 440 39.23 3.00 -23.11
N ASP A 441 39.76 3.65 -24.15
CA ASP A 441 39.42 5.03 -24.52
C ASP A 441 38.06 5.15 -25.23
N LYS A 442 37.27 4.08 -25.33
CA LYS A 442 35.96 4.09 -26.00
C LYS A 442 34.99 5.15 -25.46
N PRO A 443 34.84 5.37 -24.13
CA PRO A 443 33.93 6.39 -23.62
C PRO A 443 34.31 7.79 -24.13
N THR A 444 35.62 8.09 -24.13
CA THR A 444 36.17 9.35 -24.63
C THR A 444 35.99 9.49 -26.14
N GLN A 445 36.28 8.44 -26.91
CA GLN A 445 36.07 8.43 -28.37
C GLN A 445 34.60 8.65 -28.74
N TRP A 446 33.70 7.92 -28.09
CA TRP A 446 32.26 8.07 -28.30
C TRP A 446 31.78 9.49 -28.01
N ALA A 447 32.22 10.10 -26.90
CA ALA A 447 31.83 11.46 -26.56
C ALA A 447 32.40 12.50 -27.53
N GLN A 448 33.62 12.29 -28.05
CA GLN A 448 34.22 13.13 -29.07
C GLN A 448 33.49 13.03 -30.41
N GLU A 449 33.13 11.82 -30.83
CA GLU A 449 32.33 11.54 -32.03
C GLU A 449 30.94 12.16 -31.92
N LEU A 450 30.25 11.96 -30.78
CA LEU A 450 28.96 12.59 -30.51
C LEU A 450 29.10 14.11 -30.61
N ALA A 451 30.12 14.69 -29.99
CA ALA A 451 30.32 16.12 -29.99
C ALA A 451 30.97 16.67 -31.26
N GLU A 452 31.02 15.96 -32.40
CA GLU A 452 31.64 16.50 -33.63
C GLU A 452 30.88 17.71 -34.19
N ASP A 453 29.56 17.66 -34.16
CA ASP A 453 28.69 18.73 -34.63
C ASP A 453 28.06 19.54 -33.47
N ARG A 454 27.26 20.55 -33.85
CA ARG A 454 26.60 21.45 -32.89
C ARG A 454 25.56 20.71 -32.03
N GLU A 455 24.70 19.92 -32.67
CA GLU A 455 23.60 19.24 -32.01
C GLU A 455 24.12 18.24 -30.98
N GLY A 456 25.14 17.47 -31.38
CA GLY A 456 25.77 16.48 -30.52
C GLY A 456 26.60 17.10 -29.39
N LEU A 457 27.26 18.25 -29.60
CA LEU A 457 27.94 18.98 -28.51
C LEU A 457 26.92 19.43 -27.44
N PHE A 458 25.81 20.03 -27.84
CA PHE A 458 24.77 20.44 -26.89
C PHE A 458 24.10 19.24 -26.22
N THR A 459 23.94 18.12 -26.94
CA THR A 459 23.43 16.86 -26.39
C THR A 459 24.36 16.31 -25.31
N LEU A 460 25.67 16.30 -25.55
CA LEU A 460 26.67 15.90 -24.57
C LEU A 460 26.62 16.80 -23.34
N VAL A 461 26.63 18.13 -23.51
CA VAL A 461 26.57 19.07 -22.38
C VAL A 461 25.27 18.87 -21.57
N ARG A 462 24.12 18.70 -22.24
CA ARG A 462 22.83 18.44 -21.60
C ARG A 462 22.86 17.17 -20.75
N ALA A 463 23.53 16.11 -21.22
CA ALA A 463 23.63 14.85 -20.51
C ALA A 463 24.30 14.98 -19.12
N PHE A 464 25.08 16.03 -18.89
CA PHE A 464 25.76 16.31 -17.61
C PHE A 464 25.03 17.34 -16.73
N VAL A 465 23.93 17.92 -17.20
CA VAL A 465 23.11 18.83 -16.38
C VAL A 465 22.40 18.02 -15.30
N LYS A 466 22.53 18.49 -14.06
CA LYS A 466 21.93 17.91 -12.87
C LYS A 466 20.82 18.81 -12.37
N GLU A 467 19.79 18.21 -11.78
CA GLU A 467 18.70 18.94 -11.13
C GLU A 467 18.80 18.81 -9.60
N GLY A 468 18.76 19.95 -8.92
CA GLY A 468 18.70 20.04 -7.47
C GLY A 468 17.44 20.75 -7.02
N GLN A 469 16.92 20.38 -5.85
CA GLN A 469 15.79 21.10 -5.24
C GLN A 469 16.25 21.97 -4.07
N HIS A 470 15.79 23.22 -4.04
CA HIS A 470 16.02 24.16 -2.95
C HIS A 470 14.71 24.74 -2.43
N GLY A 471 14.54 24.79 -1.11
CA GLY A 471 13.39 25.45 -0.49
C GLY A 471 13.42 25.36 1.04
N ALA A 472 12.94 26.41 1.71
CA ALA A 472 12.74 26.37 3.15
C ALA A 472 11.66 25.34 3.53
N LEU A 473 11.77 24.76 4.73
CA LEU A 473 10.80 23.78 5.23
C LEU A 473 9.38 24.39 5.19
N GLY A 474 8.49 23.82 4.37
CA GLY A 474 7.11 24.30 4.20
C GLY A 474 6.86 25.31 3.08
N ALA A 475 7.89 25.70 2.32
CA ALA A 475 7.74 26.52 1.09
C ALA A 475 7.81 25.63 -0.18
N PRO A 476 7.25 26.08 -1.32
CA PRO A 476 7.44 25.40 -2.60
C PRO A 476 8.94 25.28 -2.90
N LYS A 477 9.39 24.05 -3.22
CA LYS A 477 10.77 23.82 -3.63
C LYS A 477 10.95 24.34 -5.05
N GLN A 478 12.01 25.10 -5.28
CA GLN A 478 12.47 25.51 -6.59
C GLN A 478 13.46 24.47 -7.12
N THR A 479 13.26 24.02 -8.36
CA THR A 479 14.25 23.22 -9.08
C THR A 479 15.30 24.15 -9.66
N VAL A 480 16.57 23.79 -9.46
CA VAL A 480 17.73 24.51 -9.97
C VAL A 480 18.57 23.51 -10.76
N GLU A 481 18.81 23.83 -12.02
CA GLU A 481 19.75 23.11 -12.86
C GLU A 481 21.17 23.60 -12.58
N TYR A 482 22.11 22.67 -12.56
CA TYR A 482 23.52 22.97 -12.37
C TYR A 482 24.39 21.94 -13.10
N LEU A 483 25.62 22.34 -13.42
CA LEU A 483 26.57 21.53 -14.17
C LEU A 483 27.97 21.79 -13.64
N ASP A 484 28.78 20.76 -13.47
CA ASP A 484 30.21 20.93 -13.20
C ASP A 484 31.01 20.68 -14.48
N PRO A 485 31.64 21.71 -15.09
CA PRO A 485 32.44 21.52 -16.29
C PRO A 485 33.57 20.49 -16.12
N ARG A 486 34.04 20.24 -14.88
CA ARG A 486 35.08 19.23 -14.61
C ARG A 486 34.61 17.80 -14.85
N ASP A 487 33.30 17.55 -14.77
CA ASP A 487 32.76 16.23 -15.05
C ASP A 487 32.92 15.84 -16.53
N LEU A 488 33.04 16.83 -17.41
CA LEU A 488 33.26 16.65 -18.85
C LEU A 488 34.74 16.49 -19.22
N ASP A 489 35.68 16.91 -18.37
CA ASP A 489 37.13 16.89 -18.65
C ASP A 489 37.67 15.46 -18.95
N VAL A 490 36.97 14.43 -18.48
CA VAL A 490 37.29 13.01 -18.77
C VAL A 490 37.02 12.66 -20.24
N PHE A 491 36.13 13.40 -20.91
CA PHE A 491 35.69 13.17 -22.28
C PHE A 491 36.28 14.19 -23.25
N ILE A 492 36.11 15.48 -22.95
CA ILE A 492 36.60 16.59 -23.75
C ILE A 492 37.02 17.70 -22.78
N ASP A 493 38.19 18.28 -23.01
CA ASP A 493 38.70 19.40 -22.20
C ASP A 493 37.65 20.52 -22.12
N SER A 494 37.29 20.90 -20.89
CA SER A 494 36.22 21.87 -20.64
C SER A 494 36.51 23.27 -21.21
N ALA A 495 37.78 23.64 -21.40
CA ALA A 495 38.15 24.88 -22.08
C ALA A 495 37.93 24.78 -23.60
N GLU A 496 38.14 23.58 -24.19
CA GLU A 496 37.79 23.34 -25.58
C GLU A 496 36.27 23.34 -25.80
N ILE A 497 35.49 22.73 -24.89
CA ILE A 497 34.03 22.82 -24.92
C ILE A 497 33.58 24.27 -24.85
N GLN A 498 34.12 25.05 -23.90
CA GLN A 498 33.80 26.48 -23.77
C GLN A 498 34.05 27.24 -25.07
N ARG A 499 35.26 27.09 -25.64
CA ARG A 499 35.64 27.74 -26.89
C ARG A 499 34.69 27.40 -28.04
N ARG A 500 34.30 26.12 -28.15
CA ARG A 500 33.36 25.66 -29.18
C ARG A 500 31.94 26.19 -28.97
N LEU A 501 31.48 26.29 -27.73
CA LEU A 501 30.18 26.89 -27.40
C LEU A 501 30.14 28.40 -27.70
N GLU A 502 31.27 29.08 -27.48
CA GLU A 502 31.44 30.52 -27.76
C GLU A 502 31.50 30.84 -29.26
N ASP A 503 32.01 29.93 -30.08
CA ASP A 503 32.13 30.08 -31.54
C ASP A 503 30.76 30.13 -32.25
N PHE A 504 29.68 29.63 -31.62
CA PHE A 504 28.34 29.69 -32.19
C PHE A 504 27.69 31.08 -32.02
N ASP A 505 27.06 31.57 -33.10
CA ASP A 505 26.33 32.83 -33.07
C ASP A 505 25.12 32.74 -32.14
N GLN A 506 25.05 33.67 -31.18
CA GLN A 506 24.01 33.72 -30.16
C GLN A 506 22.60 33.87 -30.77
N ASP A 507 22.49 34.57 -31.91
CA ASP A 507 21.21 34.79 -32.59
C ASP A 507 20.71 33.54 -33.33
N GLU A 508 21.60 32.57 -33.59
CA GLU A 508 21.26 31.28 -34.21
C GLU A 508 20.94 30.19 -33.18
N LEU A 509 21.18 30.41 -31.88
CA LEU A 509 20.94 29.45 -30.82
C LEU A 509 19.45 29.38 -30.43
N GLU A 510 18.94 28.16 -30.30
CA GLU A 510 17.64 27.90 -29.70
C GLU A 510 17.63 28.30 -28.21
N GLU A 511 16.44 28.46 -27.63
CA GLU A 511 16.31 28.91 -26.23
C GLU A 511 16.99 27.95 -25.25
N ASP A 512 16.82 26.65 -25.48
CA ASP A 512 17.44 25.58 -24.71
C ASP A 512 18.97 25.58 -24.84
N GLU A 513 19.51 25.75 -26.05
CA GLU A 513 20.96 25.81 -26.29
C GLU A 513 21.57 27.05 -25.61
N ARG A 514 20.90 28.20 -25.67
CA ARG A 514 21.32 29.41 -24.95
C ARG A 514 21.37 29.16 -23.44
N LYS A 515 20.37 28.48 -22.88
CA LYS A 515 20.34 28.11 -21.46
C LYS A 515 21.49 27.19 -21.09
N LEU A 516 21.75 26.15 -21.90
CA LEU A 516 22.86 25.21 -21.67
C LEU A 516 24.22 25.90 -21.73
N ARG A 517 24.43 26.80 -22.70
CA ARG A 517 25.64 27.61 -22.80
C ARG A 517 25.84 28.47 -21.54
N GLN A 518 24.80 29.19 -21.11
CA GLN A 518 24.85 30.01 -19.89
C GLN A 518 25.12 29.17 -18.63
N LEU A 519 24.53 27.99 -18.52
CA LEU A 519 24.83 27.05 -17.43
C LEU A 519 26.31 26.65 -17.48
N PHE A 520 26.84 26.28 -18.64
CA PHE A 520 28.25 25.90 -18.76
C PHE A 520 29.20 27.05 -18.37
N GLU A 521 28.95 28.26 -18.90
CA GLU A 521 29.73 29.47 -18.60
C GLU A 521 29.72 29.77 -17.09
N LYS A 522 28.54 29.77 -16.46
CA LYS A 522 28.41 29.98 -15.02
C LYS A 522 29.14 28.92 -14.20
N GLY A 523 29.13 27.66 -14.65
CA GLY A 523 29.89 26.59 -14.02
C GLY A 523 31.41 26.85 -14.06
N GLN A 524 31.92 27.41 -15.15
CA GLN A 524 33.33 27.80 -15.26
C GLN A 524 33.64 29.01 -14.38
N GLU A 525 32.79 30.03 -14.34
CA GLU A 525 32.95 31.20 -13.46
C GLU A 525 33.04 30.77 -11.98
N LEU A 526 32.14 29.90 -11.53
CA LEU A 526 32.17 29.36 -10.16
C LEU A 526 33.50 28.67 -9.84
N ARG A 527 34.07 27.94 -10.81
CA ARG A 527 35.37 27.27 -10.67
C ARG A 527 36.51 28.29 -10.59
N GLU A 528 36.50 29.33 -11.42
CA GLU A 528 37.48 30.42 -11.40
C GLU A 528 37.46 31.19 -10.07
N ASP A 529 36.27 31.37 -9.50
CA ASP A 529 36.04 31.99 -8.19
C ASP A 529 36.39 31.08 -7.00
N GLY A 530 36.86 29.85 -7.25
CA GLY A 530 37.24 28.89 -6.22
C GLY A 530 36.07 28.25 -5.48
N LYS A 531 34.85 28.34 -6.03
CA LYS A 531 33.66 27.61 -5.55
C LYS A 531 33.60 26.23 -6.18
N ASP A 532 32.72 25.38 -5.66
CA ASP A 532 32.52 24.01 -6.15
C ASP A 532 31.28 23.97 -7.06
N PRO A 533 31.42 23.92 -8.41
CA PRO A 533 30.28 23.88 -9.33
C PRO A 533 29.46 22.59 -9.20
N GLY A 534 30.03 21.52 -8.62
CA GLY A 534 29.30 20.29 -8.32
C GLY A 534 28.34 20.41 -7.13
N SER A 535 28.44 21.46 -6.32
CA SER A 535 27.58 21.70 -5.16
C SER A 535 26.42 22.61 -5.52
N LEU A 536 25.19 22.12 -5.32
CA LEU A 536 23.95 22.92 -5.48
C LEU A 536 23.98 24.24 -4.70
N GLU A 537 24.66 24.27 -3.54
CA GLU A 537 24.79 25.49 -2.72
C GLU A 537 25.52 26.61 -3.46
N ALA A 538 26.57 26.28 -4.23
CA ALA A 538 27.32 27.27 -4.99
C ALA A 538 26.45 28.01 -6.01
N TRP A 539 25.46 27.31 -6.59
CA TRP A 539 24.55 27.85 -7.59
C TRP A 539 23.44 28.74 -7.02
N LEU A 540 23.10 28.56 -5.74
CA LEU A 540 22.03 29.27 -5.05
C LEU A 540 22.46 30.63 -4.48
N PHE A 541 23.66 30.70 -3.88
CA PHE A 541 24.05 31.83 -3.03
C PHE A 541 24.69 33.02 -3.75
N GLU A 542 24.90 32.97 -5.07
CA GLU A 542 25.34 34.14 -5.86
C GLU A 542 24.21 35.09 -6.27
N SER A 543 22.95 34.66 -6.21
CA SER A 543 21.80 35.53 -6.52
C SER A 543 21.57 36.67 -5.50
N ARG A 544 22.38 36.77 -4.45
CA ARG A 544 22.30 37.82 -3.39
C ARG A 544 23.47 38.81 -3.38
N GLY A 545 24.31 38.82 -4.42
CA GLY A 545 25.54 39.63 -4.48
C GLY A 545 25.48 40.92 -5.30
N ALA A 546 24.30 41.32 -5.82
CA ALA A 546 24.14 42.56 -6.58
C ALA A 546 22.78 43.20 -6.31
N ASP A 547 22.69 43.94 -5.20
CA ASP A 547 21.78 45.09 -5.01
C ASP A 547 22.35 46.01 -3.91
#